data_AF-A0A8D2ZUQ6-F1
#
_entry.id   AF-A0A8D2ZUQ6-F1
#
_cell.length_a   1.000
_cell.length_b   1.000
_cell.length_c   1.000
_cell.angle_alpha   90.00
_cell.angle_beta   90.00
_cell.angle_gamma   90.00
#
_symmetry.space_group_name_H-M   'P 1'
#
loop_
_entity.id
_entity.type
_entity.pdbx_description
1 polymer ?
#
loop_
_entity_poly.entity_id
_entity_poly.type
_entity_poly.pdbx_seq_one_letter_code
_entity_poly.pdbx_strand_id
1 'polypeptide(L)'
;MELENIVANTVLLKAREGGGGKRKGRSKKWKEILRFPHISQCTELGNSIERDYVSICEKQPIGRLLFRLYCETRPKLQRCIQLLDAMEDYEVTPDEKRKTRGDQIIKTFLSKQPLIFFLYFTCSLCCVVCLTRVVHDYLSGAPFEDYQNSMYFDRLLQWKMLERQPITKDTFRQYRVLGKGGFGEVCACQVRATGKMYACKKLEKKRIKKRKGESMALNEKLILEKVNSRFVVSLAYAYETKDALCLVLTIMNGGDLKFHIYNMGTPGFEKDRVQFYAAQICCGLEHLHRECIVYRDLKPENILLDDNGHIRISDLGLAIKVPEGELIRGRVGTVGYMAPEVINNEKYGMSPDWWGLGCLIYEMTAGRSPFRARKERVKRDEVERRVQEEEEEYSDKFTEDTKAICRMLLTKDPKQRPGCQADRGAGVKAQPFFKNINFKRLEAGIVEPPFVPDPRAVYCKDVLDIEQFSTVKGVNLDQTDNDFYSKFSTGCVSIPWQNEMIETECFRDLNVFGPQGTRPPDLDWNQPPEPPRRSLLDRIFRSRCLEPQEDQNM
;
A
#
# COMPACT_ATOMS: atom_id res chain seq x y z
N MET A 1 10.78 33.71 -0.31
CA MET A 1 9.81 32.61 -0.19
C MET A 1 8.43 33.25 -0.26
N GLU A 2 7.68 33.01 -1.34
CA GLU A 2 6.38 33.67 -1.56
C GLU A 2 5.34 33.19 -0.55
N LEU A 3 4.43 34.10 -0.15
CA LEU A 3 3.40 33.88 0.88
C LEU A 3 2.60 32.59 0.66
N GLU A 4 2.30 32.26 -0.60
CA GLU A 4 1.56 31.06 -0.97
C GLU A 4 2.23 29.76 -0.52
N ASN A 5 3.55 29.65 -0.69
CA ASN A 5 4.31 28.45 -0.30
C ASN A 5 4.34 28.29 1.22
N ILE A 6 4.49 29.40 1.96
CA ILE A 6 4.47 29.40 3.43
C ILE A 6 3.10 28.94 3.94
N VAL A 7 2.02 29.48 3.39
CA VAL A 7 0.65 29.10 3.76
C VAL A 7 0.41 27.62 3.43
N ALA A 8 0.74 27.19 2.21
CA ALA A 8 0.60 25.81 1.77
C ALA A 8 1.34 24.81 2.66
N ASN A 9 2.59 25.13 3.03
CA ASN A 9 3.40 24.30 3.93
C ASN A 9 2.85 24.26 5.34
N THR A 10 2.50 25.41 5.91
CA THR A 10 1.98 25.51 7.27
C THR A 10 0.69 24.70 7.41
N VAL A 11 -0.20 24.79 6.41
CA VAL A 11 -1.46 24.03 6.41
C VAL A 11 -1.20 22.53 6.29
N LEU A 12 -0.27 22.09 5.46
CA LEU A 12 0.09 20.67 5.33
C LEU A 12 0.71 20.11 6.61
N LEU A 13 1.67 20.82 7.22
CA LEU A 13 2.32 20.40 8.46
C LEU A 13 1.31 20.26 9.60
N LYS A 14 0.40 21.24 9.73
CA LYS A 14 -0.69 21.17 10.71
C LYS A 14 -1.63 19.98 10.47
N ALA A 15 -1.86 19.59 9.22
CA ALA A 15 -2.66 18.41 8.89
C ALA A 15 -1.93 17.10 9.23
N ARG A 16 -0.61 17.03 9.01
CA ARG A 16 0.25 15.89 9.37
C ARG A 16 0.29 15.64 10.88
N GLU A 17 0.29 16.69 11.69
CA GLU A 17 0.22 16.61 13.16
C GLU A 17 -1.15 16.11 13.69
N GLY A 18 -2.10 15.77 12.82
CA GLY A 18 -3.45 15.36 13.19
C GLY A 18 -4.43 16.53 13.37
N GLY A 19 -4.04 17.75 12.97
CA GLY A 19 -4.85 18.96 13.14
C GLY A 19 -4.89 19.46 14.60
N GLY A 20 -5.29 20.72 14.78
CA GLY A 20 -5.23 21.41 16.09
C GLY A 20 -6.29 21.00 17.13
N GLY A 21 -6.66 19.71 17.27
CA GLY A 21 -7.63 19.30 18.28
C GLY A 21 -7.84 17.79 18.44
N LYS A 22 -8.68 17.41 19.42
CA LYS A 22 -8.95 16.00 19.85
C LYS A 22 -9.50 15.05 18.78
N ARG A 23 -9.80 15.54 17.57
CA ARG A 23 -10.43 14.77 16.50
C ARG A 23 -9.44 14.12 15.53
N LYS A 24 -8.12 14.34 15.68
CA LYS A 24 -7.08 13.75 14.82
C LYS A 24 -7.41 13.92 13.30
N GLY A 25 -7.86 15.11 12.89
CA GLY A 25 -8.24 15.43 11.51
C GLY A 25 -9.66 15.04 11.06
N ARG A 26 -10.39 14.23 11.85
CA ARG A 26 -11.76 13.79 11.52
C ARG A 26 -12.76 14.96 11.45
N SER A 27 -13.69 14.88 10.50
CA SER A 27 -14.85 15.78 10.39
C SER A 27 -15.68 15.77 11.68
N LYS A 28 -16.34 16.88 12.02
CA LYS A 28 -17.28 16.92 13.16
C LYS A 28 -18.43 15.91 13.02
N LYS A 29 -18.78 15.55 11.78
CA LYS A 29 -19.88 14.64 11.42
C LYS A 29 -19.39 13.23 11.06
N TRP A 30 -18.17 12.83 11.41
CA TRP A 30 -17.60 11.56 10.93
C TRP A 30 -18.42 10.32 11.29
N LYS A 31 -19.04 10.28 12.48
CA LYS A 31 -19.95 9.19 12.88
C LYS A 31 -21.25 9.14 12.07
N GLU A 32 -21.66 10.26 11.50
CA GLU A 32 -22.81 10.30 10.58
C GLU A 32 -22.40 9.81 9.19
N ILE A 33 -21.19 10.16 8.76
CA ILE A 33 -20.63 9.70 7.47
C ILE A 33 -20.41 8.18 7.48
N LEU A 34 -19.91 7.62 8.58
CA LEU A 34 -19.62 6.19 8.75
C LEU A 34 -20.69 5.47 9.59
N ARG A 35 -21.95 5.91 9.52
CA ARG A 35 -23.03 5.24 10.24
C ARG A 35 -23.32 3.89 9.60
N PHE A 36 -23.33 2.82 10.39
CA PHE A 36 -23.73 1.52 9.89
C PHE A 36 -25.17 1.53 9.37
N PRO A 37 -25.43 0.86 8.24
CA PRO A 37 -26.80 0.54 7.86
C PRO A 37 -27.38 -0.48 8.85
N HIS A 38 -28.71 -0.53 8.93
CA HIS A 38 -29.38 -1.62 9.63
C HIS A 38 -29.09 -2.95 8.93
N ILE A 39 -28.97 -4.05 9.68
CA ILE A 39 -28.58 -5.35 9.12
C ILE A 39 -29.48 -5.85 7.99
N SER A 40 -30.78 -5.52 8.03
CA SER A 40 -31.72 -5.87 6.95
C SER A 40 -31.34 -5.25 5.59
N GLN A 41 -30.62 -4.13 5.59
CA GLN A 41 -30.11 -3.48 4.38
C GLN A 41 -28.85 -4.16 3.82
N CYS A 42 -28.26 -5.11 4.56
CA CYS A 42 -27.08 -5.88 4.13
C CYS A 42 -27.45 -7.22 3.48
N THR A 43 -28.74 -7.57 3.38
CA THR A 43 -29.22 -8.89 2.93
C THR A 43 -28.69 -9.27 1.54
N GLU A 44 -28.78 -8.36 0.56
CA GLU A 44 -28.29 -8.60 -0.81
C GLU A 44 -26.77 -8.85 -0.84
N LEU A 45 -26.02 -8.09 -0.02
CA LEU A 45 -24.59 -8.28 0.14
C LEU A 45 -24.27 -9.64 0.78
N GLY A 46 -25.01 -10.04 1.83
CA GLY A 46 -24.83 -11.33 2.50
C GLY A 46 -25.04 -12.54 1.60
N ASN A 47 -25.89 -12.38 0.57
CA ASN A 47 -26.15 -13.42 -0.43
C ASN A 47 -25.11 -13.46 -1.56
N SER A 48 -24.45 -12.34 -1.85
CA SER A 48 -23.52 -12.20 -2.99
C SER A 48 -22.04 -12.19 -2.62
N ILE A 49 -21.71 -12.03 -1.34
CA ILE A 49 -20.32 -11.99 -0.88
C ILE A 49 -19.66 -13.37 -1.02
N GLU A 50 -18.44 -13.40 -1.56
CA GLU A 50 -17.60 -14.60 -1.62
C GLU A 50 -17.24 -15.06 -0.20
N ARG A 51 -17.55 -16.31 0.13
CA ARG A 51 -17.32 -16.92 1.46
C ARG A 51 -16.02 -17.73 1.47
N ASP A 52 -14.93 -17.09 1.08
CA ASP A 52 -13.59 -17.66 1.15
C ASP A 52 -12.90 -17.30 2.48
N TYR A 53 -12.45 -18.33 3.22
CA TYR A 53 -11.80 -18.16 4.53
C TYR A 53 -10.53 -17.32 4.42
N VAL A 54 -9.66 -17.61 3.45
CA VAL A 54 -8.37 -16.91 3.31
C VAL A 54 -8.60 -15.43 3.00
N SER A 55 -9.54 -15.13 2.10
CA SER A 55 -9.93 -13.77 1.75
C SER A 55 -10.48 -13.02 2.96
N ILE A 56 -11.46 -13.58 3.67
CA ILE A 56 -12.16 -12.85 4.75
C ILE A 56 -11.35 -12.84 6.05
N CYS A 57 -10.86 -13.98 6.51
CA CYS A 57 -10.31 -14.16 7.85
C CYS A 57 -8.80 -13.96 7.92
N GLU A 58 -8.08 -13.95 6.80
CA GLU A 58 -6.62 -13.74 6.77
C GLU A 58 -6.21 -12.45 6.07
N LYS A 59 -6.63 -12.26 4.81
CA LYS A 59 -6.18 -11.15 3.97
C LYS A 59 -6.83 -9.82 4.33
N GLN A 60 -8.11 -9.84 4.69
CA GLN A 60 -8.89 -8.65 4.98
C GLN A 60 -8.75 -8.25 6.46
N PRO A 61 -8.16 -7.07 6.77
CA PRO A 61 -7.85 -6.68 8.15
C PRO A 61 -9.05 -6.67 9.10
N ILE A 62 -10.18 -6.10 8.69
CA ILE A 62 -11.40 -6.06 9.53
C ILE A 62 -12.00 -7.46 9.66
N GLY A 63 -12.00 -8.25 8.59
CA GLY A 63 -12.49 -9.63 8.64
C GLY A 63 -11.66 -10.51 9.58
N ARG A 64 -10.32 -10.41 9.54
CA ARG A 64 -9.40 -11.06 10.48
C ARG A 64 -9.70 -10.65 11.93
N LEU A 65 -9.91 -9.36 12.19
CA LEU A 65 -10.23 -8.87 13.54
C LEU A 65 -11.60 -9.38 14.04
N LEU A 66 -12.63 -9.34 13.21
CA LEU A 66 -13.98 -9.83 13.59
C LEU A 66 -13.99 -11.35 13.81
N PHE A 67 -13.26 -12.10 12.99
CA PHE A 67 -13.09 -13.55 13.19
C PHE A 67 -12.35 -13.84 14.50
N ARG A 68 -11.32 -13.06 14.83
CA ARG A 68 -10.60 -13.19 16.11
C ARG A 68 -11.48 -12.87 17.33
N LEU A 69 -12.27 -11.80 17.27
CA LEU A 69 -13.26 -11.49 18.31
C LEU A 69 -14.26 -12.64 18.50
N TYR A 70 -14.71 -13.24 17.40
CA TYR A 70 -15.54 -14.44 17.44
C TYR A 70 -14.82 -15.63 18.10
N CYS A 71 -13.55 -15.89 17.76
CA CYS A 71 -12.76 -16.96 18.34
C CYS A 71 -12.49 -16.76 19.85
N GLU A 72 -12.32 -15.52 20.31
CA GLU A 72 -12.10 -15.19 21.73
C GLU A 72 -13.27 -15.59 22.62
N THR A 73 -14.49 -15.64 22.09
CA THR A 73 -15.67 -16.12 22.84
C THR A 73 -15.65 -17.63 23.11
N ARG A 74 -14.74 -18.38 22.48
CA ARG A 74 -14.68 -19.85 22.54
C ARG A 74 -13.27 -20.29 22.95
N PRO A 75 -13.07 -20.86 24.16
CA PRO A 75 -11.74 -21.20 24.68
C PRO A 75 -10.88 -22.04 23.73
N LYS A 76 -11.49 -22.98 22.99
CA LYS A 76 -10.80 -23.82 22.01
C LYS A 76 -10.25 -23.02 20.83
N LEU A 77 -11.05 -22.11 20.27
CA LEU A 77 -10.65 -21.30 19.13
C LEU A 77 -9.66 -20.20 19.55
N GLN A 78 -9.88 -19.58 20.71
CA GLN A 78 -8.95 -18.62 21.30
C GLN A 78 -7.54 -19.21 21.41
N ARG A 79 -7.42 -20.48 21.84
CA ARG A 79 -6.13 -21.17 21.92
C ARG A 79 -5.46 -21.37 20.55
N CYS A 80 -6.23 -21.64 19.49
CA CYS A 80 -5.70 -21.71 18.12
C CYS A 80 -5.14 -20.36 17.68
N ILE A 81 -5.86 -19.26 17.94
CA ILE A 81 -5.40 -17.90 17.63
C ILE A 81 -4.12 -17.56 18.39
N GLN A 82 -4.05 -17.88 19.68
CA GLN A 82 -2.85 -17.67 20.50
C GLN A 82 -1.63 -18.46 20.00
N LEU A 83 -1.84 -19.66 19.47
CA LEU A 83 -0.77 -20.44 18.84
C LEU A 83 -0.28 -19.75 17.56
N LEU A 84 -1.18 -19.30 16.68
CA LEU A 84 -0.82 -18.57 15.47
C LEU A 84 -0.01 -17.30 15.80
N ASP A 85 -0.43 -16.54 16.80
CA ASP A 85 0.27 -15.32 17.23
C ASP A 85 1.68 -15.63 17.78
N ALA A 86 1.82 -16.73 18.54
CA ALA A 86 3.11 -17.17 19.03
C ALA A 86 4.05 -17.62 17.90
N MET A 87 3.49 -18.20 16.83
CA MET A 87 4.25 -18.61 15.63
C MET A 87 4.67 -17.42 14.77
N GLU A 88 3.80 -16.42 14.59
CA GLU A 88 4.14 -15.16 13.93
C GLU A 88 5.28 -14.43 14.68
N ASP A 89 5.22 -14.40 16.01
CA ASP A 89 6.28 -13.85 16.86
C ASP A 89 7.61 -14.65 16.78
N TYR A 90 7.53 -15.98 16.67
CA TYR A 90 8.71 -16.83 16.49
C TYR A 90 9.49 -16.48 15.20
N GLU A 91 8.79 -16.19 14.10
CA GLU A 91 9.43 -15.85 12.81
C GLU A 91 10.27 -14.56 12.87
N VAL A 92 9.89 -13.62 13.72
CA VAL A 92 10.59 -12.33 13.89
C VAL A 92 11.52 -12.29 15.09
N THR A 93 11.53 -13.34 15.90
CA THR A 93 12.42 -13.47 17.06
C THR A 93 13.89 -13.48 16.59
N PRO A 94 14.79 -12.69 17.25
CA PRO A 94 16.22 -12.71 16.97
C PRO A 94 16.82 -14.12 17.02
N ASP A 95 17.82 -14.39 16.19
CA ASP A 95 18.38 -15.73 16.01
C ASP A 95 18.88 -16.32 17.34
N GLU A 96 19.46 -15.49 18.23
CA GLU A 96 19.99 -15.93 19.53
C GLU A 96 18.89 -16.37 20.51
N LYS A 97 17.66 -15.85 20.34
CA LYS A 97 16.50 -16.13 21.22
C LYS A 97 15.53 -17.14 20.60
N ARG A 98 15.68 -17.46 19.32
CA ARG A 98 14.71 -18.26 18.56
C ARG A 98 14.51 -19.65 19.14
N LYS A 99 15.60 -20.33 19.54
CA LYS A 99 15.52 -21.66 20.18
C LYS A 99 14.66 -21.66 21.45
N THR A 100 14.95 -20.75 22.38
CA THR A 100 14.20 -20.62 23.64
C THR A 100 12.72 -20.29 23.39
N ARG A 101 12.43 -19.45 22.39
CA ARG A 101 11.05 -19.13 22.01
C ARG A 101 10.32 -20.37 21.47
N GLY A 102 10.97 -21.17 20.62
CA GLY A 102 10.44 -22.44 20.14
C GLY A 102 10.08 -23.40 21.28
N ASP A 103 10.99 -23.58 22.24
CA ASP A 103 10.76 -24.45 23.41
C ASP A 103 9.56 -23.99 24.26
N GLN A 104 9.37 -22.67 24.43
CA GLN A 104 8.21 -22.11 25.12
C GLN A 104 6.89 -22.41 24.40
N ILE A 105 6.87 -22.31 23.07
CA ILE A 105 5.68 -22.61 22.26
C ILE A 105 5.31 -24.09 22.40
N ILE A 106 6.30 -24.98 22.26
CA ILE A 106 6.12 -26.43 22.42
C ILE A 106 5.55 -26.74 23.81
N LYS A 107 6.14 -26.17 24.86
CA LYS A 107 5.68 -26.37 26.23
C LYS A 107 4.26 -25.86 26.46
N THR A 108 3.92 -24.69 25.93
CA THR A 108 2.62 -24.03 26.20
C THR A 108 1.47 -24.65 25.42
N PHE A 109 1.70 -24.98 24.15
CA PHE A 109 0.64 -25.38 23.23
C PHE A 109 0.65 -26.88 22.91
N LEU A 110 1.82 -27.53 22.84
CA LEU A 110 1.94 -28.91 22.33
C LEU A 110 2.03 -29.97 23.43
N SER A 111 2.50 -29.63 24.64
CA SER A 111 2.91 -30.64 25.64
C SER A 111 1.77 -31.31 26.46
N LYS A 112 0.51 -30.86 26.36
CA LYS A 112 -0.57 -31.30 27.30
C LYS A 112 -2.00 -31.37 26.72
N GLN A 113 -2.22 -31.46 25.41
CA GLN A 113 -3.59 -31.39 24.85
C GLN A 113 -3.84 -32.32 23.66
N PRO A 114 -4.96 -33.08 23.64
CA PRO A 114 -5.26 -34.05 22.59
C PRO A 114 -5.53 -33.43 21.22
N LEU A 115 -6.10 -32.22 21.14
CA LEU A 115 -6.43 -31.59 19.86
C LEU A 115 -5.17 -31.19 19.07
N ILE A 116 -4.22 -30.53 19.74
CA ILE A 116 -2.99 -30.08 19.07
C ILE A 116 -2.03 -31.27 18.87
N PHE A 117 -2.06 -32.26 19.78
CA PHE A 117 -1.37 -33.53 19.59
C PHE A 117 -1.91 -34.32 18.38
N PHE A 118 -3.22 -34.29 18.13
CA PHE A 118 -3.84 -34.88 16.93
C PHE A 118 -3.39 -34.16 15.65
N LEU A 119 -3.40 -32.82 15.65
CA LEU A 119 -2.90 -31.98 14.55
C LEU A 119 -1.39 -32.17 14.31
N TYR A 120 -0.62 -32.47 15.37
CA TYR A 120 0.81 -32.75 15.30
C TYR A 120 1.10 -34.10 14.64
N PHE A 121 0.32 -35.16 14.92
CA PHE A 121 0.53 -36.49 14.34
C PHE A 121 0.19 -36.57 12.85
N THR A 122 -0.64 -35.66 12.33
CA THR A 122 -0.97 -35.60 10.90
C THR A 122 0.13 -34.99 10.04
N CYS A 123 1.17 -34.35 10.62
CA CYS A 123 2.29 -33.79 9.86
C CYS A 123 3.59 -34.55 10.18
N SER A 124 4.17 -35.23 9.18
CA SER A 124 5.44 -35.95 9.32
C SER A 124 6.69 -35.05 9.39
N LEU A 125 6.54 -33.72 9.31
CA LEU A 125 7.63 -32.74 9.39
C LEU A 125 7.34 -31.64 10.42
N CYS A 126 8.17 -31.60 11.47
CA CYS A 126 8.12 -30.65 12.58
C CYS A 126 8.63 -29.23 12.17
N CYS A 127 7.95 -28.55 11.24
CA CYS A 127 8.28 -27.16 10.87
C CYS A 127 7.13 -26.20 11.21
N VAL A 128 7.48 -24.97 11.60
CA VAL A 128 6.53 -23.89 11.95
C VAL A 128 5.52 -23.66 10.81
N VAL A 129 5.97 -23.70 9.55
CA VAL A 129 5.09 -23.54 8.39
C VAL A 129 4.02 -24.64 8.31
N CYS A 130 4.36 -25.90 8.62
CA CYS A 130 3.38 -26.99 8.61
C CYS A 130 2.33 -26.79 9.68
N LEU A 131 2.75 -26.45 10.91
CA LEU A 131 1.83 -26.27 12.02
C LEU A 131 0.89 -25.08 11.80
N THR A 132 1.36 -23.96 11.21
CA THR A 132 0.52 -22.82 10.86
C THR A 132 -0.57 -23.26 9.90
N ARG A 133 -0.18 -23.94 8.81
CA ARG A 133 -1.12 -24.44 7.81
C ARG A 133 -2.20 -25.34 8.41
N VAL A 134 -1.82 -26.29 9.25
CA VAL A 134 -2.75 -27.22 9.89
C VAL A 134 -3.78 -26.49 10.78
N VAL A 135 -3.37 -25.43 11.49
CA VAL A 135 -4.31 -24.62 12.29
C VAL A 135 -5.28 -23.86 11.38
N HIS A 136 -4.81 -23.29 10.27
CA HIS A 136 -5.66 -22.62 9.29
C HIS A 136 -6.63 -23.59 8.60
N ASP A 137 -6.18 -24.80 8.26
CA ASP A 137 -7.04 -25.86 7.71
C ASP A 137 -8.17 -26.22 8.68
N TYR A 138 -7.88 -26.31 9.99
CA TYR A 138 -8.92 -26.50 11.00
C TYR A 138 -9.89 -25.31 11.11
N LEU A 139 -9.37 -24.08 11.16
CA LEU A 139 -10.19 -22.87 11.31
C LEU A 139 -11.07 -22.59 10.10
N SER A 140 -10.65 -23.00 8.89
CA SER A 140 -11.40 -22.81 7.65
C SER A 140 -12.60 -23.76 7.48
N GLY A 141 -12.70 -24.81 8.29
CA GLY A 141 -13.83 -25.73 8.31
C GLY A 141 -14.99 -25.24 9.18
N ALA A 142 -15.49 -26.11 10.07
CA ALA A 142 -16.63 -25.83 10.95
C ALA A 142 -16.54 -24.48 11.73
N PRO A 143 -15.37 -24.06 12.28
CA PRO A 143 -15.28 -22.76 12.95
C PRO A 143 -15.63 -21.56 12.05
N PHE A 144 -15.29 -21.62 10.76
CA PHE A 144 -15.61 -20.58 9.79
C PHE A 144 -17.09 -20.63 9.37
N GLU A 145 -17.69 -21.81 9.24
CA GLU A 145 -19.13 -21.96 9.01
C GLU A 145 -19.95 -21.37 10.17
N ASP A 146 -19.60 -21.71 11.41
CA ASP A 146 -20.24 -21.15 12.60
C ASP A 146 -20.05 -19.62 12.71
N TYR A 147 -18.88 -19.11 12.29
CA TYR A 147 -18.62 -17.67 12.24
C TYR A 147 -19.57 -16.96 11.27
N GLN A 148 -19.81 -17.54 10.09
CA GLN A 148 -20.71 -16.96 9.08
C GLN A 148 -22.16 -16.81 9.57
N ASN A 149 -22.58 -17.64 10.53
CA ASN A 149 -23.91 -17.57 11.15
C ASN A 149 -23.94 -16.70 12.43
N SER A 150 -22.85 -16.02 12.75
CA SER A 150 -22.71 -15.21 13.96
C SER A 150 -22.94 -13.71 13.69
N MET A 151 -23.27 -12.96 14.74
CA MET A 151 -23.38 -11.49 14.67
C MET A 151 -22.06 -10.79 14.30
N TYR A 152 -20.91 -11.45 14.42
CA TYR A 152 -19.63 -10.90 13.98
C TYR A 152 -19.53 -10.87 12.46
N PHE A 153 -20.12 -11.85 11.78
CA PHE A 153 -20.24 -11.84 10.32
C PHE A 153 -21.28 -10.82 9.87
N ASP A 154 -22.40 -10.68 10.57
CA ASP A 154 -23.37 -9.59 10.31
C ASP A 154 -22.68 -8.21 10.40
N ARG A 155 -21.83 -8.01 11.40
CA ARG A 155 -21.02 -6.80 11.54
C ARG A 155 -20.00 -6.64 10.40
N LEU A 156 -19.40 -7.73 9.90
CA LEU A 156 -18.55 -7.69 8.70
C LEU A 156 -19.35 -7.17 7.50
N LEU A 157 -20.60 -7.63 7.31
CA LEU A 157 -21.45 -7.15 6.22
C LEU A 157 -21.72 -5.64 6.31
N GLN A 158 -21.98 -5.11 7.51
CA GLN A 158 -22.13 -3.65 7.70
C GLN A 158 -20.85 -2.88 7.35
N TRP A 159 -19.67 -3.38 7.75
CA TRP A 159 -18.39 -2.79 7.36
C TRP A 159 -18.19 -2.83 5.84
N LYS A 160 -18.59 -3.91 5.20
CA LYS A 160 -18.55 -4.06 3.74
C LYS A 160 -19.53 -3.15 3.00
N MET A 161 -20.69 -2.86 3.58
CA MET A 161 -21.61 -1.85 3.05
C MET A 161 -21.02 -0.44 3.11
N LEU A 162 -20.26 -0.11 4.16
CA LEU A 162 -19.53 1.16 4.26
C LEU A 162 -18.39 1.25 3.24
N GLU A 163 -17.63 0.16 3.06
CA GLU A 163 -16.53 0.06 2.08
C GLU A 163 -17.03 0.27 0.65
N ARG A 164 -18.24 -0.21 0.31
CA ARG A 164 -18.87 -0.10 -1.01
C ARG A 164 -19.57 1.23 -1.29
N GLN A 165 -19.56 2.19 -0.36
CA GLN A 165 -20.18 3.50 -0.60
C GLN A 165 -19.46 4.25 -1.74
N PRO A 166 -20.20 5.02 -2.57
CA PRO A 166 -19.60 5.77 -3.67
C PRO A 166 -18.54 6.76 -3.19
N ILE A 167 -17.44 6.84 -3.94
CA ILE A 167 -16.32 7.76 -3.66
C ILE A 167 -16.36 8.92 -4.63
N THR A 168 -16.32 10.13 -4.07
CA THR A 168 -16.32 11.38 -4.85
C THR A 168 -15.24 12.32 -4.33
N LYS A 169 -15.06 13.46 -5.02
CA LYS A 169 -14.16 14.53 -4.55
C LYS A 169 -14.49 15.01 -3.12
N ASP A 170 -15.74 14.89 -2.68
CA ASP A 170 -16.21 15.39 -1.39
C ASP A 170 -15.82 14.46 -0.22
N THR A 171 -15.39 13.23 -0.51
CA THR A 171 -14.77 12.33 0.47
C THR A 171 -13.46 12.91 1.04
N PHE A 172 -12.80 13.80 0.28
CA PHE A 172 -11.45 14.29 0.60
C PHE A 172 -11.41 15.80 0.90
N ARG A 173 -10.36 16.21 1.62
CA ARG A 173 -9.84 17.59 1.64
C ARG A 173 -8.52 17.60 0.87
N GLN A 174 -8.32 18.57 0.00
CA GLN A 174 -7.07 18.72 -0.76
C GLN A 174 -6.14 19.73 -0.06
N TYR A 175 -4.85 19.48 -0.19
CA TYR A 175 -3.75 20.30 0.30
C TYR A 175 -2.79 20.62 -0.86
N ARG A 176 -1.56 21.02 -0.54
CA ARG A 176 -0.59 21.44 -1.54
C ARG A 176 -0.20 20.33 -2.53
N VAL A 177 0.24 20.77 -3.70
CA VAL A 177 0.91 19.92 -4.70
C VAL A 177 2.26 19.47 -4.15
N LEU A 178 2.53 18.18 -4.28
CA LEU A 178 3.76 17.50 -3.86
C LEU A 178 4.71 17.30 -5.04
N GLY A 179 4.16 17.10 -6.24
CA GLY A 179 4.95 16.88 -7.45
C GLY A 179 4.11 16.80 -8.71
N LYS A 180 4.80 16.57 -9.83
CA LYS A 180 4.21 16.48 -11.18
C LYS A 180 4.52 15.12 -11.78
N GLY A 181 3.49 14.44 -12.29
CA GLY A 181 3.60 13.18 -13.02
C GLY A 181 3.37 13.36 -14.52
N GLY A 182 3.45 12.27 -15.29
CA GLY A 182 3.31 12.31 -16.75
C GLY A 182 1.96 12.86 -17.24
N PHE A 183 0.87 12.57 -16.53
CA PHE A 183 -0.50 12.93 -16.93
C PHE A 183 -1.16 14.01 -16.06
N GLY A 184 -0.44 14.58 -15.09
CA GLY A 184 -1.01 15.60 -14.20
C GLY A 184 -0.15 15.78 -12.94
N GLU A 185 -0.81 16.08 -11.82
CA GLU A 185 -0.15 16.44 -10.57
C GLU A 185 -0.40 15.41 -9.46
N VAL A 186 0.45 15.42 -8.45
CA VAL A 186 0.25 14.69 -7.20
C VAL A 186 0.09 15.73 -6.09
N CYS A 187 -1.01 15.67 -5.35
CA CYS A 187 -1.26 16.56 -4.21
C CYS A 187 -1.51 15.77 -2.93
N ALA A 188 -1.24 16.35 -1.76
CA ALA A 188 -1.65 15.76 -0.50
C ALA A 188 -3.18 15.88 -0.34
N CYS A 189 -3.82 14.85 0.18
CA CYS A 189 -5.23 14.88 0.53
C CYS A 189 -5.50 14.18 1.87
N GLN A 190 -6.67 14.44 2.46
CA GLN A 190 -7.10 13.81 3.71
C GLN A 190 -8.54 13.30 3.59
N VAL A 191 -8.78 12.06 4.01
CA VAL A 191 -10.14 11.51 4.08
C VAL A 191 -10.90 12.23 5.20
N ARG A 192 -12.05 12.81 4.86
CA ARG A 192 -12.81 13.66 5.80
C ARG A 192 -13.32 12.90 7.02
N ALA A 193 -13.73 11.64 6.83
CA ALA A 193 -14.31 10.84 7.89
C ALA A 193 -13.26 10.38 8.91
N THR A 194 -12.13 9.86 8.43
CA THR A 194 -11.10 9.17 9.24
C THR A 194 -9.96 10.09 9.65
N GLY A 195 -9.72 11.18 8.91
CA GLY A 195 -8.57 12.07 9.11
C GLY A 195 -7.27 11.54 8.51
N LYS A 196 -7.27 10.37 7.84
CA LYS A 196 -6.06 9.77 7.26
C LYS A 196 -5.55 10.59 6.08
N MET A 197 -4.23 10.82 6.07
CA MET A 197 -3.52 11.51 4.99
C MET A 197 -3.16 10.54 3.86
N TYR A 198 -3.26 11.01 2.62
CA TYR A 198 -2.93 10.29 1.40
C TYR A 198 -2.30 11.22 0.37
N ALA A 199 -1.70 10.64 -0.66
CA ALA A 199 -1.33 11.34 -1.89
C ALA A 199 -2.39 11.08 -2.97
N CYS A 200 -2.87 12.11 -3.65
CA CYS A 200 -3.81 12.01 -4.75
C CYS A 200 -3.09 12.31 -6.06
N LYS A 201 -2.80 11.27 -6.85
CA LYS A 201 -2.28 11.37 -8.22
C LYS A 201 -3.47 11.63 -9.15
N LYS A 202 -3.55 12.86 -9.67
CA LYS A 202 -4.59 13.30 -10.61
C LYS A 202 -4.08 13.16 -12.04
N LEU A 203 -4.81 12.40 -12.86
CA LEU A 203 -4.52 12.17 -14.26
C LEU A 203 -5.56 12.95 -15.09
N GLU A 204 -5.14 14.02 -15.78
CA GLU A 204 -6.04 14.87 -16.57
C GLU A 204 -6.65 14.10 -17.75
N LYS A 205 -7.98 14.00 -17.81
CA LYS A 205 -8.72 13.22 -18.82
C LYS A 205 -8.34 13.61 -20.26
N LYS A 206 -8.30 14.91 -20.55
CA LYS A 206 -7.90 15.44 -21.86
C LYS A 206 -6.45 15.11 -22.23
N ARG A 207 -5.55 15.03 -21.24
CA ARG A 207 -4.13 14.71 -21.45
C ARG A 207 -3.93 13.23 -21.71
N ILE A 208 -4.67 12.37 -20.99
CA ILE A 208 -4.71 10.93 -21.27
C ILE A 208 -5.12 10.69 -22.72
N LYS A 209 -6.26 11.25 -23.14
CA LYS A 209 -6.77 11.11 -24.52
C LYS A 209 -5.80 11.62 -25.57
N LYS A 210 -5.23 12.83 -25.36
CA LYS A 210 -4.25 13.41 -26.29
C LYS A 210 -3.01 12.51 -26.49
N ARG A 211 -2.61 11.78 -25.45
CA ARG A 211 -1.42 10.91 -25.46
C ARG A 211 -1.72 9.43 -25.66
N LYS A 212 -2.99 9.04 -25.83
CA LYS A 212 -3.43 7.64 -25.90
C LYS A 212 -2.94 6.83 -24.69
N GLY A 213 -3.08 7.41 -23.49
CA GLY A 213 -2.54 6.88 -22.24
C GLY A 213 -3.51 6.00 -21.43
N GLU A 214 -4.64 5.61 -22.00
CA GLU A 214 -5.75 4.92 -21.31
C GLU A 214 -5.30 3.56 -20.76
N SER A 215 -4.61 2.77 -21.60
CA SER A 215 -4.09 1.45 -21.21
C SER A 215 -3.05 1.55 -20.11
N MET A 216 -2.17 2.55 -20.17
CA MET A 216 -1.13 2.79 -19.16
C MET A 216 -1.75 3.16 -17.81
N ALA A 217 -2.72 4.08 -17.80
CA ALA A 217 -3.41 4.50 -16.59
C ALA A 217 -4.22 3.36 -15.96
N LEU A 218 -4.94 2.58 -16.77
CA LEU A 218 -5.68 1.41 -16.27
C LEU A 218 -4.75 0.35 -15.72
N ASN A 219 -3.65 0.05 -16.42
CA ASN A 219 -2.67 -0.94 -16.00
C ASN A 219 -2.02 -0.56 -14.67
N GLU A 220 -1.61 0.71 -14.49
CA GLU A 220 -1.08 1.19 -13.20
C GLU A 220 -2.08 0.93 -12.07
N LYS A 221 -3.34 1.30 -12.28
CA LYS A 221 -4.43 1.10 -11.32
C LYS A 221 -4.62 -0.37 -10.97
N LEU A 222 -4.72 -1.25 -11.97
CA LEU A 222 -4.97 -2.68 -11.77
C LEU A 222 -3.82 -3.36 -11.02
N ILE A 223 -2.57 -2.99 -11.32
CA ILE A 223 -1.40 -3.49 -10.61
C ILE A 223 -1.44 -3.03 -9.15
N LEU A 224 -1.69 -1.73 -8.90
CA LEU A 224 -1.75 -1.18 -7.55
C LEU A 224 -2.89 -1.74 -6.70
N GLU A 225 -4.02 -2.14 -7.30
CA GLU A 225 -5.11 -2.83 -6.57
C GLU A 225 -4.71 -4.23 -6.11
N LYS A 226 -3.88 -4.93 -6.91
CA LYS A 226 -3.49 -6.32 -6.63
C LYS A 226 -2.32 -6.40 -5.65
N VAL A 227 -1.38 -5.47 -5.72
CA VAL A 227 -0.15 -5.51 -4.92
C VAL A 227 -0.43 -5.07 -3.49
N ASN A 228 -0.26 -6.00 -2.54
CA ASN A 228 -0.26 -5.71 -1.11
C ASN A 228 1.16 -5.89 -0.55
N SER A 229 1.93 -4.82 -0.54
CA SER A 229 3.32 -4.83 -0.06
C SER A 229 3.62 -3.60 0.79
N ARG A 230 4.36 -3.80 1.88
CA ARG A 230 4.88 -2.69 2.69
C ARG A 230 5.93 -1.83 1.97
N PHE A 231 6.53 -2.37 0.92
CA PHE A 231 7.63 -1.76 0.17
C PHE A 231 7.17 -1.20 -1.18
N VAL A 232 5.86 -1.21 -1.44
CA VAL A 232 5.23 -0.59 -2.62
C VAL A 232 4.12 0.32 -2.11
N VAL A 233 3.90 1.47 -2.75
CA VAL A 233 2.77 2.34 -2.40
C VAL A 233 1.46 1.60 -2.63
N SER A 234 0.51 1.74 -1.70
CA SER A 234 -0.79 1.07 -1.77
C SER A 234 -1.84 2.03 -2.31
N LEU A 235 -2.70 1.55 -3.20
CA LEU A 235 -3.88 2.29 -3.66
C LEU A 235 -5.04 2.06 -2.69
N ALA A 236 -5.59 3.12 -2.12
CA ALA A 236 -6.75 3.05 -1.24
C ALA A 236 -8.05 3.42 -1.95
N TYR A 237 -8.01 4.33 -2.93
CA TYR A 237 -9.20 4.75 -3.67
C TYR A 237 -8.89 5.07 -5.13
N ALA A 238 -9.78 4.68 -6.04
CA ALA A 238 -9.79 5.08 -7.44
C ALA A 238 -11.14 5.69 -7.80
N TYR A 239 -11.15 6.96 -8.20
CA TYR A 239 -12.39 7.68 -8.51
C TYR A 239 -12.17 8.71 -9.61
N GLU A 240 -13.25 9.23 -10.18
CA GLU A 240 -13.20 10.30 -11.17
C GLU A 240 -13.76 11.63 -10.68
N THR A 241 -13.33 12.68 -11.35
CA THR A 241 -13.91 14.02 -11.28
C THR A 241 -14.34 14.45 -12.68
N LYS A 242 -14.86 15.68 -12.80
CA LYS A 242 -15.16 16.28 -14.09
C LYS A 242 -13.96 16.24 -15.05
N ASP A 243 -12.76 16.55 -14.56
CA ASP A 243 -11.59 16.83 -15.41
C ASP A 243 -10.44 15.81 -15.26
N ALA A 244 -10.46 14.95 -14.23
CA ALA A 244 -9.38 14.03 -13.92
C ALA A 244 -9.84 12.68 -13.37
N LEU A 245 -9.03 11.65 -13.62
CA LEU A 245 -9.04 10.38 -12.89
C LEU A 245 -8.08 10.47 -11.70
N CYS A 246 -8.45 9.92 -10.55
CA CYS A 246 -7.71 10.09 -9.30
C CYS A 246 -7.34 8.74 -8.71
N LEU A 247 -6.04 8.55 -8.42
CA LEU A 247 -5.52 7.46 -7.61
C LEU A 247 -5.10 8.02 -6.24
N VAL A 248 -5.70 7.50 -5.17
CA VAL A 248 -5.40 7.89 -3.79
C VAL A 248 -4.45 6.84 -3.20
N LEU A 249 -3.19 7.22 -3.06
CA LEU A 249 -2.05 6.37 -2.75
C LEU A 249 -1.49 6.67 -1.36
N THR A 250 -0.82 5.70 -0.75
CA THR A 250 -0.01 5.92 0.46
C THR A 250 0.80 7.21 0.35
N ILE A 251 0.65 8.12 1.32
CA ILE A 251 1.46 9.35 1.36
C ILE A 251 2.86 9.04 1.85
N MET A 252 3.86 9.58 1.13
CA MET A 252 5.28 9.38 1.42
C MET A 252 5.91 10.76 1.65
N ASN A 253 5.82 11.24 2.89
CA ASN A 253 6.16 12.63 3.27
C ASN A 253 7.67 12.92 3.31
N GLY A 254 8.50 11.88 3.38
CA GLY A 254 9.95 12.00 3.39
C GLY A 254 10.55 12.38 2.05
N GLY A 255 9.76 12.50 0.99
CA GLY A 255 10.24 12.86 -0.35
C GLY A 255 10.89 11.69 -1.09
N ASP A 256 11.42 11.97 -2.28
CA ASP A 256 12.05 10.98 -3.15
C ASP A 256 13.56 10.82 -2.89
N LEU A 257 14.11 9.65 -3.21
CA LEU A 257 15.50 9.32 -2.96
C LEU A 257 16.46 10.21 -3.75
N LYS A 258 16.06 10.75 -4.92
CA LYS A 258 16.88 11.70 -5.67
C LYS A 258 17.15 12.96 -4.84
N PHE A 259 16.12 13.52 -4.20
CA PHE A 259 16.30 14.66 -3.31
C PHE A 259 17.29 14.34 -2.19
N HIS A 260 17.14 13.17 -1.56
CA HIS A 260 18.06 12.74 -0.50
C HIS A 260 19.51 12.58 -1.00
N ILE A 261 19.72 11.96 -2.17
CA ILE A 261 21.07 11.74 -2.73
C ILE A 261 21.75 13.06 -3.10
N TYR A 262 21.03 14.02 -3.66
CA TYR A 262 21.64 15.17 -4.33
C TYR A 262 21.50 16.51 -3.60
N ASN A 263 20.53 16.64 -2.69
CA ASN A 263 20.18 17.90 -2.04
C ASN A 263 20.40 17.89 -0.52
N MET A 264 20.65 16.74 0.10
CA MET A 264 20.93 16.65 1.55
C MET A 264 22.42 16.61 1.86
N GLY A 265 23.13 17.70 1.52
CA GLY A 265 24.55 17.86 1.82
C GLY A 265 25.47 17.24 0.76
N THR A 266 26.46 16.45 1.21
CA THR A 266 27.41 15.78 0.31
C THR A 266 26.70 14.66 -0.45
N PRO A 267 26.83 14.58 -1.79
CA PRO A 267 26.11 13.58 -2.56
C PRO A 267 26.43 12.13 -2.19
N GLY A 268 25.38 11.32 -2.11
CA GLY A 268 25.41 9.92 -1.69
C GLY A 268 25.08 9.72 -0.21
N PHE A 269 25.13 8.47 0.25
CA PHE A 269 24.81 8.06 1.62
C PHE A 269 25.92 7.26 2.26
N GLU A 270 25.88 7.18 3.58
CA GLU A 270 26.68 6.23 4.35
C GLU A 270 26.24 4.78 4.12
N LYS A 271 27.19 3.86 4.30
CA LYS A 271 27.03 2.43 3.99
C LYS A 271 25.75 1.82 4.57
N ASP A 272 25.46 2.08 5.84
CA ASP A 272 24.31 1.45 6.53
C ASP A 272 22.98 1.91 5.94
N ARG A 273 22.89 3.18 5.53
CA ARG A 273 21.72 3.74 4.83
C ARG A 273 21.56 3.16 3.43
N VAL A 274 22.66 3.00 2.68
CA VAL A 274 22.64 2.31 1.36
C VAL A 274 22.13 0.88 1.52
N GLN A 275 22.70 0.12 2.45
CA GLN A 275 22.36 -1.29 2.68
C GLN A 275 20.90 -1.44 3.12
N PHE A 276 20.42 -0.58 4.02
CA PHE A 276 19.04 -0.60 4.49
C PHE A 276 18.03 -0.33 3.36
N TYR A 277 18.21 0.73 2.58
CA TYR A 277 17.30 1.03 1.46
C TYR A 277 17.37 -0.02 0.35
N ALA A 278 18.56 -0.50 0.01
CA ALA A 278 18.73 -1.58 -0.96
C ALA A 278 18.00 -2.86 -0.53
N ALA A 279 18.03 -3.20 0.77
CA ALA A 279 17.31 -4.36 1.30
C ALA A 279 15.79 -4.19 1.20
N GLN A 280 15.28 -2.99 1.51
CA GLN A 280 13.84 -2.70 1.37
C GLN A 280 13.39 -2.72 -0.11
N ILE A 281 14.20 -2.18 -1.02
CA ILE A 281 13.91 -2.22 -2.47
C ILE A 281 13.93 -3.67 -2.95
N CYS A 282 14.90 -4.48 -2.51
CA CYS A 282 14.97 -5.91 -2.82
C CYS A 282 13.69 -6.66 -2.42
N CYS A 283 13.16 -6.41 -1.21
CA CYS A 283 11.88 -6.99 -0.79
C CYS A 283 10.70 -6.49 -1.65
N GLY A 284 10.68 -5.20 -2.00
CA GLY A 284 9.67 -4.62 -2.88
C GLY A 284 9.64 -5.27 -4.26
N LEU A 285 10.81 -5.46 -4.88
CA LEU A 285 10.95 -6.16 -6.16
C LEU A 285 10.50 -7.62 -6.04
N GLU A 286 10.92 -8.34 -5.00
CA GLU A 286 10.51 -9.72 -4.80
C GLU A 286 8.99 -9.85 -4.65
N HIS A 287 8.33 -8.91 -3.97
CA HIS A 287 6.86 -8.89 -3.84
C HIS A 287 6.16 -8.68 -5.19
N LEU A 288 6.69 -7.81 -6.07
CA LEU A 288 6.18 -7.63 -7.43
C LEU A 288 6.42 -8.90 -8.28
N HIS A 289 7.62 -9.46 -8.20
CA HIS A 289 8.02 -10.63 -8.99
C HIS A 289 7.23 -11.89 -8.61
N ARG A 290 6.85 -12.05 -7.33
CA ARG A 290 5.95 -13.13 -6.86
C ARG A 290 4.58 -13.07 -7.53
N GLU A 291 4.12 -11.88 -7.86
CA GLU A 291 2.86 -11.65 -8.60
C GLU A 291 3.04 -11.67 -10.13
N CYS A 292 4.24 -12.08 -10.58
CA CYS A 292 4.71 -12.04 -11.96
C CYS A 292 4.66 -10.63 -12.57
N ILE A 293 4.95 -9.59 -11.78
CA ILE A 293 4.98 -8.19 -12.26
C ILE A 293 6.43 -7.73 -12.35
N VAL A 294 6.87 -7.27 -13.53
CA VAL A 294 8.15 -6.58 -13.71
C VAL A 294 7.94 -5.08 -13.66
N TYR A 295 8.78 -4.35 -12.93
CA TYR A 295 8.58 -2.92 -12.61
C TYR A 295 9.10 -1.98 -13.70
N ARG A 296 10.31 -2.23 -14.23
CA ARG A 296 10.93 -1.57 -15.41
C ARG A 296 11.29 -0.08 -15.30
N ASP A 297 11.06 0.58 -14.16
CA ASP A 297 11.41 2.01 -13.99
C ASP A 297 12.04 2.31 -12.63
N LEU A 298 12.95 1.44 -12.18
CA LEU A 298 13.68 1.61 -10.92
C LEU A 298 14.74 2.71 -11.04
N LYS A 299 14.51 3.82 -10.33
CA LYS A 299 15.35 5.03 -10.29
C LYS A 299 15.09 5.83 -9.01
N PRO A 300 15.98 6.76 -8.61
CA PRO A 300 15.86 7.45 -7.34
C PRO A 300 14.56 8.26 -7.18
N GLU A 301 14.03 8.82 -8.27
CA GLU A 301 12.77 9.57 -8.26
C GLU A 301 11.56 8.74 -7.83
N ASN A 302 11.60 7.42 -8.07
CA ASN A 302 10.46 6.54 -7.84
C ASN A 302 10.53 5.80 -6.49
N ILE A 303 11.58 6.04 -5.69
CA ILE A 303 11.72 5.50 -4.34
C ILE A 303 11.41 6.62 -3.35
N LEU A 304 10.31 6.48 -2.60
CA LEU A 304 9.81 7.52 -1.69
C LEU A 304 9.96 7.10 -0.24
N LEU A 305 10.20 8.05 0.66
CA LEU A 305 10.34 7.83 2.10
C LEU A 305 9.05 8.19 2.85
N ASP A 306 8.68 7.39 3.86
CA ASP A 306 7.62 7.73 4.81
C ASP A 306 8.15 8.55 5.99
N ASP A 307 7.26 8.94 6.91
CA ASP A 307 7.62 9.75 8.09
C ASP A 307 8.60 9.04 9.05
N ASN A 308 8.68 7.71 9.00
CA ASN A 308 9.56 6.92 9.86
C ASN A 308 10.91 6.61 9.18
N GLY A 309 11.08 6.99 7.90
CA GLY A 309 12.31 6.75 7.14
C GLY A 309 12.35 5.41 6.39
N HIS A 310 11.24 4.68 6.30
CA HIS A 310 11.14 3.52 5.42
C HIS A 310 10.82 3.94 3.98
N ILE A 311 11.32 3.17 3.01
CA ILE A 311 11.06 3.42 1.59
C ILE A 311 9.91 2.60 1.04
N ARG A 312 9.31 3.11 -0.04
CA ARG A 312 8.43 2.35 -0.94
C ARG A 312 8.71 2.68 -2.40
N ILE A 313 8.58 1.67 -3.25
CA ILE A 313 8.51 1.81 -4.70
C ILE A 313 7.19 2.47 -5.07
N SER A 314 7.24 3.47 -5.95
CA SER A 314 6.10 4.25 -6.45
C SER A 314 6.05 4.27 -7.99
N ASP A 315 5.04 4.91 -8.57
CA ASP A 315 4.84 5.06 -10.03
C ASP A 315 4.95 3.77 -10.83
N LEU A 316 3.88 2.98 -10.87
CA LEU A 316 3.83 1.67 -11.54
C LEU A 316 3.34 1.79 -12.99
N GLY A 317 3.39 2.99 -13.59
CA GLY A 317 2.91 3.26 -14.95
C GLY A 317 3.59 2.41 -16.03
N LEU A 318 4.86 2.04 -15.83
CA LEU A 318 5.60 1.17 -16.74
C LEU A 318 5.65 -0.29 -16.31
N ALA A 319 5.10 -0.64 -15.14
CA ALA A 319 5.06 -2.02 -14.68
C ALA A 319 4.14 -2.87 -15.58
N ILE A 320 4.39 -4.16 -15.68
CA ILE A 320 3.53 -5.07 -16.46
C ILE A 320 3.53 -6.46 -15.85
N LYS A 321 2.38 -7.13 -15.89
CA LYS A 321 2.27 -8.54 -15.54
C LYS A 321 2.80 -9.40 -16.69
N VAL A 322 3.86 -10.15 -16.42
CA VAL A 322 4.43 -11.17 -17.29
C VAL A 322 3.63 -12.46 -17.09
N PRO A 323 3.12 -13.11 -18.17
CA PRO A 323 2.51 -14.42 -18.04
C PRO A 323 3.52 -15.44 -17.49
N GLU A 324 3.05 -16.38 -16.67
CA GLU A 324 3.93 -17.35 -16.02
C GLU A 324 4.65 -18.23 -17.06
N GLY A 325 5.97 -18.36 -16.92
CA GLY A 325 6.80 -19.10 -17.89
C GLY A 325 7.11 -18.35 -19.19
N GLU A 326 6.56 -17.15 -19.39
CA GLU A 326 6.80 -16.35 -20.59
C GLU A 326 7.83 -15.22 -20.37
N LEU A 327 8.29 -14.65 -21.48
CA LEU A 327 9.13 -13.45 -21.52
C LEU A 327 8.42 -12.39 -22.37
N ILE A 328 8.55 -11.14 -21.96
CA ILE A 328 7.99 -10.01 -22.69
C ILE A 328 9.06 -9.28 -23.50
N ARG A 329 8.64 -8.45 -24.46
CA ARG A 329 9.51 -7.53 -25.19
C ARG A 329 8.95 -6.12 -25.07
N GLY A 330 9.84 -5.15 -24.86
CA GLY A 330 9.48 -3.74 -24.89
C GLY A 330 10.61 -2.86 -24.39
N ARG A 331 11.01 -1.88 -25.21
CA ARG A 331 12.05 -0.90 -24.88
C ARG A 331 11.45 0.29 -24.14
N VAL A 332 11.24 0.13 -22.84
CA VAL A 332 10.67 1.15 -21.94
C VAL A 332 11.54 1.32 -20.70
N GLY A 333 11.46 2.49 -20.07
CA GLY A 333 12.23 2.84 -18.87
C GLY A 333 12.99 4.16 -19.05
N THR A 334 13.74 4.53 -18.02
CA THR A 334 14.52 5.77 -17.99
C THR A 334 15.95 5.54 -18.51
N VAL A 335 16.42 6.42 -19.40
CA VAL A 335 17.79 6.37 -19.96
C VAL A 335 18.83 6.37 -18.83
N GLY A 336 19.79 5.45 -18.88
CA GLY A 336 20.80 5.22 -17.83
C GLY A 336 20.38 4.17 -16.78
N TYR A 337 19.10 3.83 -16.69
CA TYR A 337 18.57 2.78 -15.79
C TYR A 337 18.02 1.57 -16.55
N MET A 338 17.77 1.69 -17.86
CA MET A 338 17.40 0.55 -18.70
C MET A 338 18.57 -0.45 -18.78
N ALA A 339 18.27 -1.72 -18.53
CA ALA A 339 19.24 -2.80 -18.65
C ALA A 339 19.65 -3.05 -20.12
N PRO A 340 20.82 -3.65 -20.38
CA PRO A 340 21.30 -3.91 -21.75
C PRO A 340 20.29 -4.69 -22.60
N GLU A 341 19.65 -5.72 -22.05
CA GLU A 341 18.65 -6.53 -22.76
C GLU A 341 17.38 -5.72 -23.14
N VAL A 342 17.06 -4.66 -22.38
CA VAL A 342 15.95 -3.74 -22.69
C VAL A 342 16.35 -2.78 -23.83
N ILE A 343 17.57 -2.27 -23.80
CA ILE A 343 18.13 -1.39 -24.84
C ILE A 343 18.23 -2.14 -26.17
N ASN A 344 18.71 -3.39 -26.13
CA ASN A 344 18.82 -4.30 -27.27
C ASN A 344 17.45 -4.79 -27.78
N ASN A 345 16.35 -4.45 -27.11
CA ASN A 345 15.00 -4.90 -27.43
C ASN A 345 14.85 -6.43 -27.45
N GLU A 346 15.59 -7.10 -26.57
CA GLU A 346 15.52 -8.54 -26.35
C GLU A 346 14.26 -8.92 -25.57
N LYS A 347 14.00 -10.22 -25.46
CA LYS A 347 12.95 -10.72 -24.55
C LYS A 347 13.52 -10.82 -23.14
N TYR A 348 12.76 -10.36 -22.15
CA TYR A 348 13.18 -10.38 -20.75
C TYR A 348 12.04 -10.76 -19.81
N GLY A 349 12.41 -11.23 -18.63
CA GLY A 349 11.51 -11.52 -17.52
C GLY A 349 11.66 -10.44 -16.44
N MET A 350 12.21 -10.82 -15.29
CA MET A 350 12.40 -9.92 -14.14
C MET A 350 13.80 -9.28 -14.08
N SER A 351 14.70 -9.64 -15.02
CA SER A 351 16.10 -9.20 -15.03
C SER A 351 16.33 -7.69 -15.05
N PRO A 352 15.49 -6.85 -15.69
CA PRO A 352 15.74 -5.40 -15.70
C PRO A 352 15.64 -4.74 -14.33
N ASP A 353 14.83 -5.30 -13.42
CA ASP A 353 14.64 -4.74 -12.09
C ASP A 353 15.88 -4.95 -11.21
N TRP A 354 16.56 -6.09 -11.34
CA TRP A 354 17.81 -6.37 -10.64
C TRP A 354 18.97 -5.50 -11.14
N TRP A 355 19.01 -5.22 -12.44
CA TRP A 355 19.91 -4.20 -12.99
C TRP A 355 19.64 -2.82 -12.38
N GLY A 356 18.37 -2.41 -12.34
CA GLY A 356 17.97 -1.14 -11.71
C GLY A 356 18.38 -1.06 -10.23
N LEU A 357 18.34 -2.17 -9.50
CA LEU A 357 18.83 -2.23 -8.11
C LEU A 357 20.34 -1.99 -8.05
N GLY A 358 21.11 -2.57 -8.97
CA GLY A 358 22.55 -2.31 -9.12
C GLY A 358 22.84 -0.82 -9.37
N CYS A 359 22.10 -0.20 -10.30
CA CYS A 359 22.20 1.24 -10.56
C CYS A 359 21.90 2.08 -9.32
N LEU A 360 20.87 1.73 -8.53
CA LEU A 360 20.51 2.44 -7.32
C LEU A 360 21.54 2.29 -6.20
N ILE A 361 22.06 1.08 -5.96
CA ILE A 361 23.12 0.87 -4.95
C ILE A 361 24.36 1.69 -5.32
N TYR A 362 24.73 1.68 -6.61
CA TYR A 362 25.83 2.49 -7.11
C TYR A 362 25.57 3.98 -6.86
N GLU A 363 24.42 4.50 -7.28
CA GLU A 363 24.12 5.92 -7.23
C GLU A 363 23.96 6.45 -5.79
N MET A 364 23.36 5.65 -4.91
CA MET A 364 23.31 5.95 -3.47
C MET A 364 24.71 6.01 -2.84
N THR A 365 25.66 5.18 -3.30
CA THR A 365 27.02 5.15 -2.74
C THR A 365 27.89 6.26 -3.35
N ALA A 366 27.91 6.39 -4.67
CA ALA A 366 28.77 7.31 -5.39
C ALA A 366 28.28 8.76 -5.31
N GLY A 367 26.96 8.97 -5.22
CA GLY A 367 26.34 10.28 -5.41
C GLY A 367 26.29 10.72 -6.88
N ARG A 368 26.35 9.77 -7.81
CA ARG A 368 26.21 9.95 -9.27
C ARG A 368 25.75 8.64 -9.93
N SER A 369 25.12 8.73 -11.10
CA SER A 369 24.78 7.57 -11.92
C SER A 369 26.04 6.83 -12.42
N PRO A 370 25.99 5.49 -12.58
CA PRO A 370 27.13 4.71 -13.08
C PRO A 370 27.55 5.09 -14.50
N PHE A 371 26.60 5.43 -15.38
CA PHE A 371 26.86 5.67 -16.81
C PHE A 371 26.73 7.14 -17.21
N ARG A 372 26.51 8.04 -16.24
CA ARG A 372 26.33 9.47 -16.50
C ARG A 372 26.91 10.33 -15.39
N ALA A 373 27.81 11.23 -15.75
CA ALA A 373 28.39 12.18 -14.80
C ALA A 373 27.38 13.26 -14.39
N ARG A 374 27.57 13.84 -13.20
CA ARG A 374 26.68 14.87 -12.66
C ARG A 374 26.71 16.12 -13.55
N LYS A 375 25.53 16.61 -13.95
CA LYS A 375 25.33 17.75 -14.87
C LYS A 375 25.86 17.52 -16.30
N GLU A 376 26.22 16.30 -16.66
CA GLU A 376 26.65 15.95 -18.01
C GLU A 376 25.48 16.08 -19.00
N ARG A 377 25.71 16.84 -20.08
CA ARG A 377 24.80 16.93 -21.24
C ARG A 377 25.30 16.00 -22.33
N VAL A 378 24.79 14.77 -22.31
CA VAL A 378 25.15 13.70 -23.24
C VAL A 378 23.90 13.24 -23.99
N LYS A 379 24.07 12.85 -25.26
CA LYS A 379 22.97 12.31 -26.08
C LYS A 379 22.54 10.95 -25.54
N ARG A 380 21.27 10.60 -25.78
CA ARG A 380 20.69 9.32 -25.37
C ARG A 380 21.53 8.13 -25.83
N ASP A 381 21.88 8.10 -27.11
CA ASP A 381 22.55 6.95 -27.73
C ASP A 381 23.94 6.71 -27.14
N GLU A 382 24.63 7.77 -26.71
CA GLU A 382 25.93 7.62 -26.04
C GLU A 382 25.76 7.01 -24.64
N VAL A 383 24.77 7.42 -23.85
CA VAL A 383 24.50 6.78 -22.54
C VAL A 383 24.15 5.30 -22.72
N GLU A 384 23.37 4.98 -23.76
CA GLU A 384 23.00 3.59 -24.06
C GLU A 384 24.21 2.76 -24.49
N ARG A 385 25.10 3.31 -25.32
CA ARG A 385 26.39 2.69 -25.66
C ARG A 385 27.23 2.39 -24.41
N ARG A 386 27.35 3.35 -23.49
CA ARG A 386 28.07 3.13 -22.21
C ARG A 386 27.46 1.99 -21.39
N VAL A 387 26.13 1.94 -21.29
CA VAL A 387 25.42 0.83 -20.63
C VAL A 387 25.74 -0.52 -21.28
N GLN A 388 25.87 -0.58 -22.61
CA GLN A 388 26.14 -1.81 -23.35
C GLN A 388 27.62 -2.22 -23.36
N GLU A 389 28.56 -1.27 -23.35
CA GLU A 389 29.96 -1.53 -23.67
C GLU A 389 30.94 -1.24 -22.52
N GLU A 390 30.62 -0.29 -21.64
CA GLU A 390 31.56 0.17 -20.61
C GLU A 390 31.31 -0.49 -19.26
N GLU A 391 32.38 -0.79 -18.52
CA GLU A 391 32.30 -1.19 -17.13
C GLU A 391 32.20 0.04 -16.22
N GLU A 392 31.46 -0.08 -15.13
CA GLU A 392 31.32 0.98 -14.14
C GLU A 392 32.58 1.17 -13.28
N GLU A 393 32.90 2.42 -12.96
CA GLU A 393 34.06 2.78 -12.14
C GLU A 393 33.70 2.89 -10.66
N TYR A 394 34.57 2.41 -9.78
CA TYR A 394 34.35 2.42 -8.33
C TYR A 394 35.38 3.29 -7.62
N SER A 395 34.91 4.31 -6.88
CA SER A 395 35.79 5.11 -6.01
C SER A 395 36.03 4.43 -4.65
N ASP A 396 36.87 5.03 -3.85
CA ASP A 396 37.12 4.75 -2.42
C ASP A 396 35.87 4.72 -1.52
N LYS A 397 34.74 5.30 -1.96
CA LYS A 397 33.45 5.23 -1.23
C LYS A 397 32.87 3.81 -1.18
N PHE A 398 33.29 2.92 -2.07
CA PHE A 398 32.76 1.58 -2.17
C PHE A 398 33.56 0.62 -1.30
N THR A 399 32.88 -0.03 -0.34
CA THR A 399 33.47 -1.19 0.33
C THR A 399 33.54 -2.38 -0.63
N GLU A 400 34.40 -3.37 -0.35
CA GLU A 400 34.48 -4.59 -1.17
C GLU A 400 33.13 -5.29 -1.33
N ASP A 401 32.35 -5.39 -0.25
CA ASP A 401 31.00 -5.97 -0.28
C ASP A 401 30.06 -5.15 -1.19
N THR A 402 30.12 -3.81 -1.15
CA THR A 402 29.30 -2.90 -1.98
C THR A 402 29.69 -3.00 -3.46
N LYS A 403 31.00 -3.03 -3.75
CA LYS A 403 31.53 -3.16 -5.10
C LYS A 403 31.18 -4.51 -5.71
N ALA A 404 31.29 -5.58 -4.94
CA ALA A 404 30.93 -6.93 -5.37
C ALA A 404 29.46 -7.02 -5.77
N ILE A 405 28.52 -6.57 -4.92
CA ILE A 405 27.10 -6.64 -5.26
C ILE A 405 26.73 -5.76 -6.46
N CYS A 406 27.33 -4.57 -6.60
CA CYS A 406 27.11 -3.72 -7.76
C CYS A 406 27.56 -4.42 -9.06
N ARG A 407 28.77 -4.98 -9.10
CA ARG A 407 29.27 -5.73 -10.28
C ARG A 407 28.38 -6.91 -10.65
N MET A 408 27.91 -7.65 -9.65
CA MET A 408 27.02 -8.77 -9.89
C MET A 408 25.67 -8.31 -10.48
N LEU A 409 25.03 -7.28 -9.90
CA LEU A 409 23.76 -6.76 -10.40
C LEU A 409 23.89 -6.01 -11.74
N LEU A 410 25.03 -5.36 -11.99
CA LEU A 410 25.37 -4.67 -13.24
C LEU A 410 26.06 -5.60 -14.25
N THR A 411 25.96 -6.92 -14.06
CA THR A 411 26.38 -7.87 -15.08
C THR A 411 25.50 -7.70 -16.32
N LYS A 412 26.13 -7.47 -17.47
CA LYS A 412 25.43 -7.14 -18.72
C LYS A 412 24.62 -8.32 -19.26
N ASP A 413 25.14 -9.55 -19.15
CA ASP A 413 24.40 -10.77 -19.47
C ASP A 413 23.36 -11.07 -18.38
N PRO A 414 22.04 -10.98 -18.66
CA PRO A 414 21.00 -11.22 -17.67
C PRO A 414 20.99 -12.66 -17.13
N LYS A 415 21.57 -13.65 -17.83
CA LYS A 415 21.65 -15.05 -17.36
C LYS A 415 22.64 -15.25 -16.22
N GLN A 416 23.66 -14.39 -16.16
CA GLN A 416 24.69 -14.40 -15.12
C GLN A 416 24.38 -13.43 -13.98
N ARG A 417 23.36 -12.57 -14.15
CA ARG A 417 22.92 -11.60 -13.13
C ARG A 417 22.15 -12.33 -12.00
N PRO A 418 22.50 -12.12 -10.72
CA PRO A 418 21.77 -12.73 -9.61
C PRO A 418 20.32 -12.20 -9.57
N GLY A 419 19.40 -13.00 -9.05
CA GLY A 419 17.97 -12.68 -9.09
C GLY A 419 17.24 -13.22 -10.32
N CYS A 420 17.97 -13.59 -11.37
CA CYS A 420 17.44 -14.15 -12.61
C CYS A 420 17.47 -15.70 -12.65
N GLN A 421 18.11 -16.34 -11.67
CA GLN A 421 18.30 -17.78 -11.58
C GLN A 421 17.21 -18.44 -10.71
N ALA A 422 17.32 -19.75 -10.47
CA ALA A 422 16.30 -20.53 -9.74
C ALA A 422 16.06 -20.02 -8.30
N ASP A 423 17.07 -19.41 -7.69
CA ASP A 423 17.03 -18.83 -6.35
C ASP A 423 16.33 -17.45 -6.28
N ARG A 424 16.05 -16.82 -7.43
CA ARG A 424 15.35 -15.53 -7.52
C ARG A 424 15.92 -14.50 -6.52
N GLY A 425 15.06 -13.75 -5.84
CA GLY A 425 15.48 -12.75 -4.84
C GLY A 425 16.30 -13.33 -3.68
N ALA A 426 16.23 -14.63 -3.39
CA ALA A 426 17.00 -15.25 -2.31
C ALA A 426 18.51 -15.21 -2.59
N GLY A 427 18.92 -15.38 -3.86
CA GLY A 427 20.32 -15.26 -4.26
C GLY A 427 20.90 -13.86 -4.04
N VAL A 428 20.06 -12.83 -4.19
CA VAL A 428 20.42 -11.43 -3.91
C VAL A 428 20.49 -11.19 -2.40
N LYS A 429 19.51 -11.68 -1.62
CA LYS A 429 19.49 -11.55 -0.15
C LYS A 429 20.65 -12.27 0.54
N ALA A 430 21.19 -13.33 -0.06
CA ALA A 430 22.30 -14.12 0.48
C ALA A 430 23.69 -13.47 0.30
N GLN A 431 23.80 -12.37 -0.45
CA GLN A 431 25.09 -11.72 -0.70
C GLN A 431 25.72 -11.15 0.58
N PRO A 432 27.06 -11.18 0.72
CA PRO A 432 27.77 -10.62 1.89
C PRO A 432 27.40 -9.16 2.20
N PHE A 433 27.04 -8.40 1.16
CA PHE A 433 26.50 -7.04 1.30
C PHE A 433 25.30 -6.96 2.25
N PHE A 434 24.48 -7.99 2.40
CA PHE A 434 23.33 -8.02 3.30
C PHE A 434 23.55 -8.81 4.60
N LYS A 435 24.79 -9.19 4.95
CA LYS A 435 25.08 -10.07 6.10
C LYS A 435 24.53 -9.61 7.45
N ASN A 436 24.32 -8.29 7.63
CA ASN A 436 23.80 -7.70 8.86
C ASN A 436 22.27 -7.45 8.81
N ILE A 437 21.60 -7.82 7.72
CA ILE A 437 20.16 -7.60 7.54
C ILE A 437 19.39 -8.88 7.86
N ASN A 438 18.59 -8.84 8.92
CA ASN A 438 17.57 -9.85 9.14
C ASN A 438 16.33 -9.51 8.30
N PHE A 439 16.20 -10.16 7.13
CA PHE A 439 15.11 -9.88 6.19
C PHE A 439 13.71 -10.17 6.76
N LYS A 440 13.55 -11.19 7.62
CA LYS A 440 12.26 -11.47 8.27
C LYS A 440 11.81 -10.32 9.17
N ARG A 441 12.74 -9.76 9.95
CA ARG A 441 12.49 -8.57 10.78
C ARG A 441 12.27 -7.31 9.94
N LEU A 442 12.98 -7.18 8.81
CA LEU A 442 12.81 -6.06 7.87
C LEU A 442 11.42 -6.09 7.21
N GLU A 443 10.98 -7.27 6.76
CA GLU A 443 9.66 -7.53 6.19
C GLU A 443 8.55 -7.32 7.23
N ALA A 444 8.81 -7.65 8.50
CA ALA A 444 7.91 -7.32 9.61
C ALA A 444 7.94 -5.84 10.02
N GLY A 445 8.98 -5.09 9.65
CA GLY A 445 9.04 -3.64 9.91
C GLY A 445 9.55 -3.26 11.28
N ILE A 446 10.31 -4.16 11.87
CA ILE A 446 10.81 -4.04 13.24
C ILE A 446 12.24 -3.47 13.22
N VAL A 447 12.89 -3.45 12.05
CA VAL A 447 14.24 -2.88 11.88
C VAL A 447 14.12 -1.37 11.77
N GLU A 448 14.74 -0.65 12.70
CA GLU A 448 14.76 0.82 12.73
C GLU A 448 15.55 1.37 11.53
N PRO A 449 15.04 2.40 10.82
CA PRO A 449 15.78 3.05 9.76
C PRO A 449 16.98 3.84 10.29
N PRO A 450 18.12 3.83 9.56
CA PRO A 450 19.30 4.62 9.94
C PRO A 450 19.13 6.14 9.73
N PHE A 451 18.04 6.56 9.10
CA PHE A 451 17.70 7.95 8.87
C PHE A 451 16.19 8.14 8.99
N VAL A 452 15.77 9.13 9.78
CA VAL A 452 14.37 9.52 9.94
C VAL A 452 14.20 10.96 9.44
N PRO A 453 13.27 11.23 8.50
CA PRO A 453 12.98 12.58 8.04
C PRO A 453 12.48 13.50 9.17
N ASP A 454 12.81 14.79 9.11
CA ASP A 454 12.29 15.78 10.05
C ASP A 454 10.77 15.97 9.81
N PRO A 455 9.90 15.73 10.82
CA PRO A 455 8.45 15.90 10.67
C PRO A 455 8.03 17.34 10.36
N ARG A 456 8.87 18.34 10.66
CA ARG A 456 8.63 19.77 10.38
C ARG A 456 9.09 20.18 8.98
N ALA A 457 9.83 19.33 8.29
CA ALA A 457 10.30 19.60 6.94
C ALA A 457 9.28 19.09 5.90
N VAL A 458 9.28 19.76 4.74
CA VAL A 458 8.57 19.34 3.54
C VAL A 458 9.62 19.02 2.48
N TYR A 459 9.79 17.73 2.18
CA TYR A 459 10.81 17.22 1.27
C TYR A 459 10.35 17.23 -0.19
N CYS A 460 9.92 18.39 -0.69
CA CYS A 460 9.60 18.57 -2.10
C CYS A 460 9.89 20.01 -2.55
N LYS A 461 9.84 20.25 -3.86
CA LYS A 461 10.06 21.59 -4.43
C LYS A 461 8.99 22.59 -3.96
N ASP A 462 9.32 23.88 -3.98
CA ASP A 462 8.34 24.93 -3.75
C ASP A 462 7.22 24.86 -4.79
N VAL A 463 5.99 25.21 -4.40
CA VAL A 463 4.79 25.05 -5.26
C VAL A 463 4.97 25.72 -6.63
N LEU A 464 5.66 26.85 -6.68
CA LEU A 464 5.89 27.64 -7.89
C LEU A 464 6.99 27.05 -8.79
N ASP A 465 7.91 26.27 -8.22
CA ASP A 465 8.95 25.56 -8.96
C ASP A 465 8.45 24.25 -9.57
N ILE A 466 7.21 23.86 -9.22
CA ILE A 466 6.53 22.73 -9.85
C ILE A 466 5.95 23.22 -11.17
N GLU A 467 6.65 22.91 -12.26
CA GLU A 467 6.25 23.30 -13.61
C GLU A 467 4.76 23.02 -13.90
N GLN A 468 4.02 24.05 -14.27
CA GLN A 468 2.63 23.86 -14.69
C GLN A 468 2.56 23.24 -16.10
N PHE A 469 1.51 22.47 -16.35
CA PHE A 469 1.24 22.01 -17.71
C PHE A 469 0.48 23.07 -18.51
N SER A 470 0.81 23.20 -19.80
CA SER A 470 -0.06 23.91 -20.73
C SER A 470 -1.43 23.22 -20.81
N THR A 471 -2.50 24.03 -20.78
CA THR A 471 -3.87 23.55 -20.92
C THR A 471 -4.07 22.85 -22.27
N VAL A 472 -4.69 21.66 -22.26
CA VAL A 472 -5.00 20.91 -23.48
C VAL A 472 -6.25 21.50 -24.14
N LYS A 473 -6.10 22.14 -25.29
CA LYS A 473 -7.18 22.65 -26.15
C LYS A 473 -7.48 21.68 -27.30
N GLY A 474 -8.70 21.73 -27.84
CA GLY A 474 -9.09 20.97 -29.03
C GLY A 474 -9.32 19.46 -28.82
N VAL A 475 -9.48 19.02 -27.56
CA VAL A 475 -9.78 17.63 -27.22
C VAL A 475 -11.18 17.55 -26.62
N ASN A 476 -12.07 16.83 -27.29
CA ASN A 476 -13.42 16.54 -26.84
C ASN A 476 -13.46 15.10 -26.29
N LEU A 477 -14.16 14.93 -25.16
CA LEU A 477 -14.41 13.62 -24.57
C LEU A 477 -15.72 13.07 -25.14
N ASP A 478 -15.75 11.78 -25.45
CA ASP A 478 -16.88 11.07 -26.04
C ASP A 478 -17.28 9.84 -25.20
N GLN A 479 -18.23 9.05 -25.68
CA GLN A 479 -18.76 7.90 -24.93
C GLN A 479 -17.70 6.80 -24.69
N THR A 480 -16.77 6.59 -25.62
CA THR A 480 -15.73 5.56 -25.45
C THR A 480 -14.79 5.89 -24.28
N ASP A 481 -14.59 7.19 -24.03
CA ASP A 481 -13.85 7.65 -22.86
C ASP A 481 -14.61 7.36 -21.55
N ASN A 482 -15.93 7.55 -21.53
CA ASN A 482 -16.77 7.31 -20.35
C ASN A 482 -16.77 5.83 -19.93
N ASP A 483 -16.75 4.92 -20.90
CA ASP A 483 -16.66 3.47 -20.63
C ASP A 483 -15.32 3.12 -19.97
N PHE A 484 -14.23 3.77 -20.39
CA PHE A 484 -12.92 3.67 -19.76
C PHE A 484 -12.93 4.25 -18.33
N TYR A 485 -13.54 5.42 -18.12
CA TYR A 485 -13.61 6.05 -16.80
C TYR A 485 -14.40 5.21 -15.79
N SER A 486 -15.46 4.55 -16.25
CA SER A 486 -16.28 3.64 -15.45
C SER A 486 -15.48 2.41 -15.00
N LYS A 487 -14.64 1.85 -15.88
CA LYS A 487 -13.73 0.73 -15.54
C LYS A 487 -12.62 1.14 -14.57
N PHE A 488 -12.18 2.39 -14.64
CA PHE A 488 -11.14 2.92 -13.78
C PHE A 488 -11.64 3.20 -12.35
N SER A 489 -12.86 3.72 -12.21
CA SER A 489 -13.37 4.29 -10.96
C SER A 489 -14.04 3.24 -10.06
N THR A 490 -13.25 2.32 -9.50
CA THR A 490 -13.74 1.22 -8.65
C THR A 490 -14.08 1.62 -7.22
N GLY A 491 -13.82 2.86 -6.81
CA GLY A 491 -14.09 3.34 -5.45
C GLY A 491 -12.98 2.91 -4.48
N CYS A 492 -13.34 2.31 -3.35
CA CYS A 492 -12.40 1.86 -2.33
C CYS A 492 -11.68 0.57 -2.72
N VAL A 493 -10.41 0.45 -2.34
CA VAL A 493 -9.67 -0.82 -2.37
C VAL A 493 -9.70 -1.44 -0.97
N SER A 494 -10.17 -2.68 -0.89
CA SER A 494 -10.62 -3.29 0.38
C SER A 494 -9.57 -3.30 1.49
N ILE A 495 -8.38 -3.86 1.24
CA ILE A 495 -7.36 -4.03 2.28
C ILE A 495 -6.86 -2.68 2.81
N PRO A 496 -6.44 -1.71 1.96
CA PRO A 496 -5.97 -0.41 2.44
C PRO A 496 -7.07 0.41 3.14
N TRP A 497 -8.32 0.31 2.69
CA TRP A 497 -9.46 0.97 3.35
C TRP A 497 -9.73 0.41 4.75
N GLN A 498 -9.67 -0.92 4.91
CA GLN A 498 -9.84 -1.56 6.21
C GLN A 498 -8.70 -1.21 7.17
N ASN A 499 -7.45 -1.21 6.70
CA ASN A 499 -6.30 -0.74 7.48
C ASN A 499 -6.47 0.72 7.90
N GLU A 500 -6.97 1.59 7.02
CA GLU A 500 -7.31 2.97 7.37
C GLU A 500 -8.32 3.06 8.53
N MET A 501 -9.40 2.28 8.49
CA MET A 501 -10.40 2.28 9.57
C MET A 501 -9.80 1.84 10.90
N ILE A 502 -8.86 0.88 10.88
CA ILE A 502 -8.17 0.38 12.07
C ILE A 502 -7.16 1.39 12.60
N GLU A 503 -6.23 1.86 11.76
CA GLU A 503 -5.16 2.80 12.12
C GLU A 503 -5.70 4.13 12.63
N THR A 504 -6.81 4.61 12.04
CA THR A 504 -7.47 5.82 12.48
C THR A 504 -8.40 5.59 13.66
N GLU A 505 -8.44 4.40 14.25
CA GLU A 505 -9.28 4.01 15.38
C GLU A 505 -10.80 4.09 15.12
N CYS A 506 -11.23 4.33 13.87
CA CYS A 506 -12.65 4.34 13.51
C CYS A 506 -13.28 2.97 13.71
N PHE A 507 -12.54 1.89 13.44
CA PHE A 507 -12.97 0.52 13.72
C PHE A 507 -13.27 0.35 15.20
N ARG A 508 -12.31 0.65 16.09
CA ARG A 508 -12.51 0.53 17.54
C ARG A 508 -13.67 1.38 18.05
N ASP A 509 -13.80 2.62 17.56
CA ASP A 509 -14.78 3.58 18.05
C ASP A 509 -16.22 3.28 17.55
N LEU A 510 -16.37 2.59 16.41
CA LEU A 510 -17.68 2.24 15.81
C LEU A 510 -18.07 0.78 16.04
N ASN A 511 -17.10 -0.13 16.14
CA ASN A 511 -17.33 -1.57 16.25
C ASN A 511 -17.71 -1.98 17.69
N VAL A 512 -18.81 -1.41 18.18
CA VAL A 512 -19.38 -1.70 19.50
C VAL A 512 -20.51 -2.71 19.39
N PHE A 513 -20.62 -3.56 20.39
CA PHE A 513 -21.68 -4.56 20.56
C PHE A 513 -22.45 -4.27 21.86
N GLY A 514 -23.60 -4.93 22.03
CA GLY A 514 -24.43 -4.78 23.23
C GLY A 514 -23.76 -5.36 24.49
N PRO A 515 -24.30 -5.06 25.68
CA PRO A 515 -23.80 -5.60 26.94
C PRO A 515 -23.68 -7.13 26.89
N GLN A 516 -22.61 -7.67 27.46
CA GLN A 516 -22.33 -9.12 27.49
C GLN A 516 -22.28 -9.79 26.11
N GLY A 517 -21.99 -9.03 25.04
CA GLY A 517 -21.87 -9.58 23.68
C GLY A 517 -23.21 -9.80 22.97
N THR A 518 -24.27 -9.08 23.39
CA THR A 518 -25.57 -9.11 22.72
C THR A 518 -25.60 -8.26 21.43
N ARG A 519 -26.60 -8.50 20.57
CA ARG A 519 -26.79 -7.72 19.33
C ARG A 519 -27.14 -6.27 19.67
N PRO A 520 -26.40 -5.26 19.14
CA PRO A 520 -26.81 -3.87 19.21
C PRO A 520 -28.02 -3.60 18.27
N PRO A 521 -28.72 -2.47 18.43
CA PRO A 521 -29.92 -2.15 17.63
C PRO A 521 -29.72 -2.20 16.12
N ASP A 522 -28.55 -1.80 15.62
CA ASP A 522 -28.23 -1.86 14.18
C ASP A 522 -28.08 -3.29 13.62
N LEU A 523 -27.93 -4.29 14.51
CA LEU A 523 -27.78 -5.72 14.20
C LEU A 523 -28.99 -6.56 14.61
N ASP A 524 -30.05 -5.94 15.14
CA ASP A 524 -31.23 -6.65 15.60
C ASP A 524 -32.30 -6.74 14.50
N TRP A 525 -32.26 -7.84 13.72
CA TRP A 525 -33.41 -8.73 13.55
C TRP A 525 -34.81 -8.08 13.63
N ASN A 526 -35.21 -7.93 14.89
CA ASN A 526 -36.59 -7.66 15.28
C ASN A 526 -36.89 -6.17 15.44
N GLN A 527 -35.88 -5.31 15.31
CA GLN A 527 -36.04 -3.87 15.38
C GLN A 527 -36.07 -3.26 13.98
N PRO A 528 -36.98 -2.31 13.71
CA PRO A 528 -36.97 -1.60 12.43
C PRO A 528 -35.78 -0.64 12.35
N PRO A 529 -35.31 -0.30 11.14
CA PRO A 529 -34.25 0.69 10.95
C PRO A 529 -34.61 2.03 11.61
N GLU A 530 -33.65 2.64 12.31
CA GLU A 530 -33.85 3.98 12.84
C GLU A 530 -34.15 4.98 11.69
N PRO A 531 -35.18 5.84 11.83
CA PRO A 531 -35.46 6.85 10.82
C PRO A 531 -34.27 7.81 10.68
N PRO A 532 -33.96 8.30 9.47
CA PRO A 532 -32.84 9.20 9.25
C PRO A 532 -32.95 10.43 10.16
N ARG A 533 -31.83 10.84 10.75
CA ARG A 533 -31.78 12.06 11.58
C ARG A 533 -32.11 13.26 10.70
N ARG A 534 -33.35 13.72 10.83
CA ARG A 534 -33.93 14.85 10.09
C ARG A 534 -33.08 16.11 10.26
N SER A 535 -32.94 16.89 9.19
CA SER A 535 -32.25 18.17 9.26
C SER A 535 -32.99 19.14 10.19
N LEU A 536 -32.30 20.17 10.68
CA LEU A 536 -32.94 21.23 11.47
C LEU A 536 -34.10 21.89 10.69
N LEU A 537 -33.94 22.01 9.36
CA LEU A 537 -34.95 22.54 8.46
C LEU A 537 -36.21 21.66 8.44
N ASP A 538 -36.07 20.34 8.35
CA ASP A 538 -37.21 19.40 8.37
C ASP A 538 -38.01 19.46 9.69
N ARG A 539 -37.34 19.77 10.81
CA ARG A 539 -37.99 19.99 12.11
C ARG A 539 -38.75 21.32 12.17
N ILE A 540 -38.20 22.36 11.55
CA ILE A 540 -38.82 23.70 11.49
C ILE A 540 -40.05 23.69 10.56
N PHE A 541 -39.97 23.03 9.39
CA PHE A 541 -41.07 23.05 8.42
C PHE A 541 -42.29 22.23 8.85
N ARG A 542 -42.14 21.19 9.69
CA ARG A 542 -43.29 20.49 10.29
C ARG A 542 -43.94 21.23 11.46
N SER A 543 -43.20 22.07 12.17
CA SER A 543 -43.77 22.90 13.25
C SER A 543 -44.73 23.97 12.73
N ARG A 544 -44.79 24.18 11.40
CA ARG A 544 -45.74 25.06 10.71
C ARG A 544 -46.91 24.32 10.04
N CYS A 545 -46.98 22.99 10.15
CA CYS A 545 -48.08 22.18 9.62
C CYS A 545 -48.70 21.34 10.74
N LEU A 546 -49.36 22.02 11.68
CA LEU A 546 -50.42 21.47 12.52
C LEU A 546 -51.66 22.37 12.29
N GLU A 547 -52.83 21.72 12.25
CA GLU A 547 -54.09 22.02 11.54
C GLU A 547 -54.79 23.38 11.84
N PRO A 548 -55.69 23.84 10.94
CA PRO A 548 -56.78 24.73 11.34
C PRO A 548 -57.84 23.95 12.13
N GLN A 549 -58.22 24.48 13.29
CA GLN A 549 -59.27 23.96 14.17
C GLN A 549 -60.62 23.89 13.45
N GLU A 550 -61.34 22.80 13.67
CA GLU A 550 -62.79 22.70 13.46
C GLU A 550 -63.51 23.69 14.40
N ASP A 551 -64.24 24.65 13.83
CA ASP A 551 -65.30 25.37 14.55
C ASP A 551 -66.64 24.72 14.20
N GLN A 552 -67.19 23.99 15.17
CA GLN A 552 -68.62 23.68 15.24
C GLN A 552 -69.38 24.97 15.61
N ASN A 553 -70.34 25.38 14.79
CA ASN A 553 -71.53 26.14 15.20
C ASN A 553 -72.55 26.24 14.05
N MET A 554 -73.44 25.26 13.95
CA MET A 554 -74.92 25.35 13.97
C MET A 554 -75.56 24.06 13.44
#